data_AF-A0A0W8F2N3-F1
#
_entry.id   AF-A0A0W8F2N3-F1
#
_cell.length_a   1.000
_cell.length_b   1.000
_cell.length_c   1.000
_cell.angle_alpha   90.00
_cell.angle_beta   90.00
_cell.angle_gamma   90.00
#
_symmetry.space_group_name_H-M   'P 1'
#
loop_
_entity.id
_entity.type
_entity.pdbx_description
1 polymer ?
#
loop_
_entity_poly.entity_id
_entity_poly.type
_entity_poly.pdbx_seq_one_letter_code
_entity_poly.pdbx_strand_id
1 'polypeptide(L)' 'MANIIMLGALVEATGVVSRNAIEKAILDSVPKGTESLNVKAMQRGFELARKEST' A
#
# COMPACT_ATOMS: atom_id res chain seq x y z
N MET A 1 -4.06 -5.16 -8.85
CA MET A 1 -4.32 -3.90 -8.11
C MET A 1 -5.03 -4.11 -6.78
N ALA A 2 -6.12 -4.89 -6.70
CA ALA A 2 -6.79 -5.16 -5.42
C ALA A 2 -5.84 -5.67 -4.31
N ASN A 3 -4.89 -6.52 -4.69
CA ASN A 3 -3.80 -6.99 -3.82
C ASN A 3 -2.99 -5.86 -3.17
N ILE A 4 -2.56 -4.85 -3.94
CA ILE A 4 -1.76 -3.75 -3.42
C ILE A 4 -2.59 -2.80 -2.55
N ILE A 5 -3.87 -2.61 -2.89
CA ILE A 5 -4.82 -1.87 -2.03
C ILE A 5 -4.96 -2.57 -0.67
N MET A 6 -5.15 -3.90 -0.68
CA MET A 6 -5.25 -4.70 0.55
C MET A 6 -3.96 -4.64 1.39
N LEU A 7 -2.79 -4.75 0.75
CA LEU A 7 -1.49 -4.62 1.41
C LEU A 7 -1.33 -3.24 2.08
N GLY A 8 -1.72 -2.17 1.38
CA GLY A 8 -1.76 -0.83 1.97
C GLY A 8 -2.64 -0.81 3.21
N ALA A 9 -3.90 -1.22 3.08
CA ALA A 9 -4.84 -1.22 4.20
C ALA A 9 -4.34 -2.04 5.41
N LEU A 10 -3.77 -3.23 5.16
CA LEU A 10 -3.21 -4.09 6.20
C LEU A 10 -2.06 -3.40 6.96
N VAL A 11 -1.11 -2.79 6.24
CA VAL A 11 0.02 -2.12 6.89
C VAL A 11 -0.42 -0.90 7.70
N GLU A 12 -1.36 -0.11 7.18
CA GLU A 12 -1.91 1.03 7.94
C GLU A 12 -2.66 0.58 9.19
N ALA A 13 -3.47 -0.47 9.09
CA ALA A 13 -4.27 -0.97 10.21
C ALA A 13 -3.42 -1.62 11.31
N THR A 14 -2.30 -2.25 10.95
CA THR A 14 -1.49 -3.04 11.89
C THR A 14 -0.22 -2.34 12.36
N GLY A 15 0.33 -1.42 11.56
CA GLY A 15 1.64 -0.83 11.81
C GLY A 15 2.80 -1.83 11.79
N VAL A 16 2.62 -3.04 11.25
CA VAL A 16 3.61 -4.14 11.30
C VAL A 16 4.93 -3.80 10.61
N VAL A 17 4.89 -2.90 9.64
CA VAL A 17 6.06 -2.32 8.96
C VAL A 17 5.84 -0.83 8.70
N SER A 18 6.92 -0.08 8.47
CA SER A 18 6.80 1.34 8.10
C SER A 18 6.27 1.52 6.67
N ARG A 19 5.62 2.66 6.42
CA ARG A 19 5.12 3.02 5.08
C ARG A 19 6.23 3.04 4.01
N ASN A 20 7.41 3.53 4.37
CA ASN A 20 8.57 3.56 3.46
C ASN A 20 9.07 2.14 3.15
N ALA A 21 9.06 1.22 4.11
CA ALA A 21 9.48 -0.16 3.89
C ALA A 21 8.53 -0.88 2.93
N ILE A 22 7.22 -0.76 3.11
CA ILE A 22 6.25 -1.39 2.20
C ILE A 22 6.27 -0.75 0.80
N GLU A 23 6.47 0.57 0.69
CA GLU A 23 6.58 1.24 -0.60
C GLU A 23 7.77 0.70 -1.41
N LYS A 24 8.95 0.61 -0.79
CA LYS A 24 10.14 0.02 -1.43
C LYS A 24 9.91 -1.42 -1.84
N ALA A 25 9.35 -2.26 -0.96
CA ALA A 25 9.07 -3.66 -1.27
C ALA A 25 8.10 -3.81 -2.45
N ILE A 26 7.11 -2.92 -2.57
CA ILE A 26 6.21 -2.89 -3.72
C ILE A 26 6.97 -2.50 -4.99
N LEU A 27 7.76 -1.43 -4.96
CA LEU A 27 8.54 -0.97 -6.11
C LEU A 27 9.53 -2.04 -6.62
N ASP A 28 10.12 -2.81 -5.72
CA ASP A 28 11.04 -3.90 -6.06
C ASP A 28 10.31 -5.14 -6.63
N SER A 29 9.02 -5.31 -6.34
CA SER A 29 8.25 -6.50 -6.70
C SER A 29 7.36 -6.34 -7.95
N VAL A 30 6.97 -5.13 -8.32
CA VAL A 30 5.99 -4.90 -9.39
C VAL A 30 6.65 -4.80 -10.77
N PRO A 31 5.92 -5.09 -11.87
CA PRO A 31 6.46 -4.93 -13.22
C PRO A 31 6.89 -3.48 -13.50
N LYS A 32 7.98 -3.33 -14.25
CA LYS A 32 8.45 -2.02 -14.70
C LYS A 32 7.38 -1.29 -15.51
N GLY A 33 7.26 0.02 -15.30
CA GLY A 33 6.23 0.86 -15.92
C GLY A 33 4.87 0.84 -15.21
N THR A 34 4.72 0.08 -14.12
CA THR A 34 3.49 0.02 -13.31
C THR A 34 3.67 0.63 -11.90
N GLU A 35 4.83 1.20 -11.60
CA GLU A 35 5.22 1.69 -10.28
C GLU A 35 4.24 2.72 -9.75
N SER A 36 3.96 3.77 -10.54
CA SER A 36 3.05 4.85 -10.16
C SER A 36 1.64 4.32 -9.85
N LEU A 37 1.17 3.35 -10.62
CA LEU A 37 -0.14 2.74 -10.44
C LEU A 37 -0.23 1.95 -9.12
N ASN A 38 0.81 1.18 -8.80
CA ASN A 38 0.86 0.40 -7.57
C ASN A 38 1.08 1.28 -6.33
N VAL A 39 1.88 2.34 -6.41
CA VAL A 39 2.02 3.33 -5.31
C VAL A 39 0.68 4.00 -5.01
N LYS A 40 -0.08 4.41 -6.03
CA LYS A 40 -1.43 4.97 -5.85
C LYS A 40 -2.39 3.95 -5.23
N ALA A 41 -2.32 2.69 -5.65
CA ALA A 41 -3.14 1.61 -5.09
C ALA A 41 -2.83 1.41 -3.59
N MET A 42 -1.55 1.40 -3.20
CA MET A 42 -1.12 1.28 -1.80
C MET A 42 -1.65 2.45 -0.95
N GLN A 43 -1.49 3.68 -1.45
CA GLN A 43 -2.00 4.89 -0.77
C GLN A 43 -3.51 4.83 -0.57
N ARG A 44 -4.27 4.33 -1.57
CA ARG A 44 -5.71 4.09 -1.45
C ARG A 44 -6.04 3.10 -0.34
N GLY A 45 -5.23 2.06 -0.17
CA GLY A 45 -5.33 1.13 0.96
C GLY A 45 -5.17 1.84 2.31
N PHE A 46 -4.13 2.67 2.44
CA PHE A 46 -3.90 3.47 3.66
C PHE A 46 -5.08 4.39 3.98
N GLU A 47 -5.64 5.06 2.97
CA GLU A 47 -6.80 5.94 3.15
C GLU A 47 -8.04 5.19 3.63
N LEU A 48 -8.30 4.01 3.09
CA LEU A 48 -9.45 3.20 3.48
C LEU A 48 -9.35 2.75 4.94
N ALA A 49 -8.19 2.25 5.35
CA ALA A 49 -7.97 1.83 6.74
C ALA A 49 -8.13 2.99 7.75
N ARG A 50 -7.66 4.20 7.41
CA ARG A 50 -7.87 5.38 8.27
C ARG A 50 -9.33 5.79 8.40
N LYS A 51 -10.11 5.68 7.32
CA LYS A 51 -11.54 6.07 7.31
C LYS A 51 -12.40 5.15 8.19
N GLU A 52 -12.06 3.88 8.28
CA GLU A 52 -12.77 2.91 9.13
C GLU A 52 -12.40 3.01 10.62
N SER A 53 -11.36 3.78 10.97
CA SER A 53 -10.92 3.99 12.35
C SER A 53 -11.56 5.24 13.00
N THR A 54 -12.57 5.85 12.35
CA THR A 54 -13.34 7.01 12.84
C THR A 54 -14.80 6.63 13.01
#